data_AF-A0A7I9VAR1-F1
#
_entry.id   AF-A0A7I9VAR1-F1
#
_cell.length_a   1.000
_cell.length_b   1.000
_cell.length_c   1.000
_cell.angle_alpha   90.00
_cell.angle_beta   90.00
_cell.angle_gamma   90.00
#
_symmetry.space_group_name_H-M   'P 1'
#
loop_
_entity.id
_entity.type
_entity.pdbx_description
1 polymer ?
#
loop_
_entity_poly.entity_id
_entity_poly.type
_entity_poly.pdbx_seq_one_letter_code
_entity_poly.pdbx_strand_id
1 'polypeptide(L)'
;MKSKIITAVIALFVAVAALAGTTATAPEASARVASGTYTYTTVNFGVPSKSKAVIRGNALTVYAPAGVQRYHLHQTKSGGYFDFAGQRYVLNKRPGGRFSGKTYYGPFVIGHSTLVPRR
;
A
#
# COMPACT_ATOMS: atom_id res chain seq x y z
N MET A 1 -16.89 -51.38 -5.52
CA MET A 1 -15.52 -51.45 -6.07
C MET A 1 -15.22 -50.15 -6.83
N LYS A 2 -14.17 -49.46 -6.39
CA LYS A 2 -13.29 -48.46 -7.04
C LYS A 2 -13.74 -47.76 -8.34
N SER A 3 -13.88 -46.43 -8.18
CA SER A 3 -13.23 -45.34 -8.94
C SER A 3 -13.38 -45.25 -10.46
N LYS A 4 -13.96 -44.12 -10.90
CA LYS A 4 -13.60 -43.46 -12.16
C LYS A 4 -13.19 -42.02 -11.85
N ILE A 5 -12.32 -41.53 -12.71
CA ILE A 5 -11.25 -40.57 -12.48
C ILE A 5 -11.46 -39.42 -13.47
N ILE A 6 -11.13 -38.19 -13.04
CA ILE A 6 -10.76 -37.01 -13.85
C ILE A 6 -11.88 -36.39 -14.70
N THR A 7 -12.16 -35.10 -14.50
CA THR A 7 -11.68 -34.00 -15.37
C THR A 7 -12.26 -32.68 -14.87
N ALA A 8 -11.40 -31.67 -14.81
CA ALA A 8 -11.67 -30.29 -14.44
C ALA A 8 -12.67 -29.59 -15.39
N VAL A 9 -12.92 -28.30 -15.10
CA VAL A 9 -13.06 -27.18 -16.06
C VAL A 9 -14.37 -26.38 -15.92
N ILE A 10 -14.18 -25.13 -15.46
CA ILE A 10 -14.85 -23.87 -15.87
C ILE A 10 -16.21 -23.50 -15.26
N ALA A 11 -16.11 -22.43 -14.47
CA ALA A 11 -16.94 -21.23 -14.40
C ALA A 11 -18.46 -21.38 -14.47
N LEU A 12 -19.11 -20.93 -13.39
CA LEU A 12 -20.41 -20.30 -13.51
C LEU A 12 -20.32 -18.87 -12.96
N PHE A 13 -20.12 -17.94 -13.89
CA PHE A 13 -20.54 -16.56 -13.73
C PHE A 13 -22.06 -16.57 -13.49
N VAL A 14 -22.50 -16.20 -12.29
CA VAL A 14 -23.89 -15.77 -12.08
C VAL A 14 -23.84 -14.29 -11.78
N ALA A 15 -23.93 -13.49 -12.84
CA ALA A 15 -24.27 -12.09 -12.74
C ALA A 15 -25.77 -11.99 -12.41
N VAL A 16 -26.10 -11.66 -11.16
CA VAL A 16 -27.43 -11.15 -10.81
C VAL A 16 -27.28 -9.67 -10.54
N ALA A 17 -27.61 -8.87 -11.54
CA ALA A 17 -27.83 -7.44 -11.38
C ALA A 17 -29.14 -7.24 -10.60
N ALA A 18 -29.03 -6.96 -9.30
CA ALA A 18 -30.12 -6.41 -8.50
C ALA A 18 -29.76 -4.98 -8.11
N LEU A 19 -30.32 -4.05 -8.87
CA LEU A 19 -30.19 -2.61 -8.72
C LEU A 19 -31.05 -2.14 -7.53
N ALA A 20 -30.47 -2.10 -6.32
CA ALA A 20 -31.00 -1.32 -5.19
C ALA A 20 -29.92 -1.13 -4.10
N GLY A 21 -29.30 0.05 -4.08
CA GLY A 21 -28.91 0.74 -2.85
C GLY A 21 -27.84 0.14 -1.92
N THR A 22 -27.20 -0.99 -2.25
CA THR A 22 -26.04 -1.46 -1.48
C THR A 22 -24.81 -0.82 -2.09
N THR A 23 -24.40 0.33 -1.54
CA THR A 23 -23.00 0.76 -1.68
C THR A 23 -22.18 -0.41 -1.18
N ALA A 24 -21.62 -1.19 -2.10
CA ALA A 24 -20.63 -2.19 -1.83
C ALA A 24 -19.49 -1.45 -1.13
N THR A 25 -19.55 -1.42 0.20
CA THR A 25 -18.44 -1.05 1.05
C THR A 25 -17.40 -2.11 0.76
N ALA A 26 -16.59 -1.88 -0.27
CA ALA A 26 -15.35 -2.61 -0.48
C ALA A 26 -14.68 -2.62 0.90
N PRO A 27 -14.39 -3.79 1.47
CA PRO A 27 -14.03 -3.90 2.87
C PRO A 27 -12.93 -2.89 3.14
N GLU A 28 -13.09 -2.05 4.16
CA GLU A 28 -12.17 -0.94 4.47
C GLU A 28 -10.72 -1.42 4.67
N ALA A 29 -10.52 -2.73 4.84
CA ALA A 29 -9.23 -3.42 4.84
C ALA A 29 -8.52 -3.42 3.48
N SER A 30 -9.25 -3.37 2.36
CA SER A 30 -8.69 -3.44 1.01
C SER A 30 -7.94 -2.16 0.62
N ALA A 31 -8.22 -1.02 1.22
CA ALA A 31 -7.55 0.22 0.82
C ALA A 31 -6.33 0.61 1.68
N ARG A 32 -6.18 -0.04 2.84
CA ARG A 32 -5.09 0.23 3.78
C ARG A 32 -3.74 -0.16 3.16
N VAL A 33 -2.69 0.49 3.63
CA VAL A 33 -1.32 0.03 3.37
C VAL A 33 -1.13 -1.30 4.07
N ALA A 34 -0.95 -2.35 3.28
CA ALA A 34 -0.81 -3.71 3.79
C ALA A 34 0.46 -3.86 4.63
N SER A 35 0.41 -4.76 5.61
CA SER A 35 1.61 -5.14 6.36
C SER A 35 2.50 -6.01 5.47
N GLY A 36 3.82 -5.83 5.59
CA GLY A 36 4.77 -6.53 4.75
C GLY A 36 6.13 -5.88 4.72
N THR A 37 7.04 -6.50 3.97
CA THR A 37 8.36 -5.92 3.67
C THR A 37 8.29 -5.22 2.33
N TYR A 38 8.81 -4.00 2.28
CA TYR A 38 8.79 -3.13 1.12
C TYR A 38 10.19 -2.58 0.85
N THR A 39 10.43 -2.27 -0.42
CA THR A 39 11.49 -1.35 -0.82
C THR A 39 10.88 0.05 -0.82
N TYR A 40 11.38 0.91 0.06
CA TYR A 40 11.00 2.31 0.13
C TYR A 40 11.98 3.14 -0.70
N THR A 41 11.45 3.85 -1.69
CA THR A 41 12.22 4.82 -2.46
C THR A 41 11.59 6.18 -2.28
N THR A 42 12.38 7.17 -1.92
CA THR A 42 11.93 8.56 -1.78
C THR A 42 12.86 9.47 -2.57
N VAL A 43 12.29 10.50 -3.19
CA VAL A 43 13.05 11.58 -3.81
C VAL A 43 12.59 12.85 -3.12
N ASN A 44 13.47 13.44 -2.31
CA ASN A 44 13.20 14.72 -1.64
C ASN A 44 14.18 15.74 -2.17
N PHE A 45 13.70 16.90 -2.62
CA PHE A 45 14.53 17.97 -3.20
C PHE A 45 15.46 17.46 -4.32
N GLY A 46 15.00 16.49 -5.12
CA GLY A 46 15.78 15.89 -6.21
C GLY A 46 16.81 14.84 -5.78
N VAL A 47 16.99 14.58 -4.48
CA VAL A 47 17.91 13.57 -3.97
C VAL A 47 17.18 12.23 -3.80
N PRO A 48 17.49 11.19 -4.59
CA PRO A 48 16.90 9.88 -4.42
C PRO A 48 17.53 9.15 -3.23
N SER A 49 16.70 8.48 -2.45
CA SER A 49 17.10 7.58 -1.37
C SER A 49 16.29 6.30 -1.46
N LYS A 50 16.95 5.19 -1.16
CA LYS A 50 16.37 3.85 -1.20
C LYS A 50 16.69 3.14 0.11
N SER A 51 15.69 2.54 0.72
CA SER A 51 15.81 1.89 2.03
C SER A 51 14.84 0.71 2.13
N LYS A 52 15.16 -0.24 2.99
CA LYS A 52 14.21 -1.30 3.34
C LYS A 52 13.15 -0.69 4.26
N ALA A 53 11.88 -0.99 4.02
CA ALA A 53 10.79 -0.64 4.91
C ALA A 53 10.03 -1.90 5.34
N VAL A 54 9.55 -1.91 6.57
CA VAL A 54 8.72 -2.98 7.12
C VAL A 54 7.48 -2.33 7.73
N ILE A 55 6.31 -2.74 7.27
CA ILE A 55 5.03 -2.26 7.77
C ILE A 55 4.41 -3.37 8.61
N ARG A 56 4.05 -3.03 9.85
CA ARG A 56 3.32 -3.89 10.77
C ARG A 56 2.14 -3.11 11.33
N GLY A 57 0.95 -3.39 10.82
CA GLY A 57 -0.28 -2.63 11.14
C GLY A 57 -0.13 -1.16 10.76
N ASN A 58 -0.07 -0.29 11.75
CA ASN A 58 0.08 1.17 11.60
C ASN A 58 1.50 1.64 11.89
N ALA A 59 2.48 0.74 12.06
CA ALA A 59 3.87 1.10 12.24
C ALA A 59 4.66 0.87 10.95
N LEU A 60 5.31 1.93 10.46
CA LEU A 60 6.26 1.89 9.36
C LEU A 60 7.68 1.97 9.94
N THR A 61 8.48 0.92 9.74
CA THR A 61 9.90 0.90 10.12
C THR A 61 10.76 1.03 8.87
N VAL A 62 11.52 2.11 8.75
CA VAL A 62 12.46 2.34 7.65
C VAL A 62 13.88 2.09 8.15
N TYR A 63 14.61 1.23 7.45
CA TYR A 63 16.02 0.93 7.70
C TYR A 63 16.85 1.81 6.78
N ALA A 64 17.05 3.05 7.20
CA ALA A 64 17.88 4.03 6.49
C ALA A 64 19.36 3.87 6.89
N PRO A 65 20.32 4.38 6.09
CA PRO A 65 21.73 4.39 6.48
C PRO A 65 21.98 5.19 7.77
N ALA A 66 21.13 6.17 8.07
CA ALA A 66 21.17 6.94 9.32
C ALA A 66 20.60 6.19 10.55
N GLY A 67 20.14 4.95 10.38
CA GLY A 67 19.58 4.12 11.45
C GLY A 67 18.16 3.62 11.19
N VAL A 68 17.63 2.86 12.16
CA VAL A 68 16.26 2.33 12.11
C VAL A 68 15.29 3.39 12.60
N GLN A 69 14.46 3.88 11.69
CA GLN A 69 13.45 4.90 11.98
C GLN A 69 12.06 4.26 12.04
N ARG A 70 11.26 4.61 13.04
CA ARG A 70 9.88 4.12 13.18
C ARG A 70 8.92 5.30 13.10
N TYR A 71 7.93 5.14 12.23
CA TYR A 71 6.92 6.15 11.95
C TYR A 71 5.53 5.59 12.16
N HIS A 72 4.62 6.46 12.61
CA HIS A 72 3.21 6.14 12.64
C HIS A 72 2.62 6.34 11.24
N LEU A 73 2.01 5.29 10.71
CA LEU A 73 1.34 5.29 9.42
C LEU A 73 -0.15 5.54 9.63
N HIS A 74 -0.60 6.72 9.23
CA HIS A 74 -1.99 7.10 9.19
C HIS A 74 -2.65 6.42 8.00
N GLN A 75 -3.47 5.41 8.28
CA GLN A 75 -4.18 4.64 7.27
C GLN A 75 -5.35 5.48 6.71
N THR A 76 -5.56 5.43 5.40
CA THR A 76 -6.66 6.13 4.71
C THR A 76 -7.43 5.18 3.80
N LYS A 77 -8.59 5.64 3.29
CA LYS A 77 -9.41 4.92 2.30
C LYS A 77 -8.73 4.75 0.93
N SER A 78 -7.56 5.31 0.72
CA SER A 78 -6.81 5.22 -0.55
C SER A 78 -5.37 4.77 -0.37
N GLY A 79 -4.96 4.42 0.85
CA GLY A 79 -3.58 4.06 1.19
C GLY A 79 -3.23 4.54 2.59
N GLY A 80 -2.28 5.46 2.70
CA GLY A 80 -1.92 6.09 3.96
C GLY A 80 -0.96 7.26 3.80
N TYR A 81 -0.57 7.85 4.91
CA TYR A 81 0.52 8.83 4.97
C TYR A 81 1.24 8.75 6.31
N PHE A 82 2.46 9.27 6.37
CA PHE A 82 3.17 9.47 7.62
C PHE A 82 3.86 10.83 7.60
N ASP A 83 4.07 11.38 8.79
CA ASP A 83 4.70 12.68 8.97
C ASP A 83 6.09 12.51 9.59
N PHE A 84 7.09 13.20 9.06
CA PHE A 84 8.46 13.21 9.59
C PHE A 84 9.13 14.56 9.32
N ALA A 85 9.72 15.17 10.35
CA ALA A 85 10.47 16.43 10.25
C ALA A 85 9.71 17.55 9.52
N GLY A 86 8.40 17.70 9.80
CA GLY A 86 7.54 18.70 9.16
C GLY A 86 7.13 18.36 7.71
N GLN A 87 7.52 17.20 7.20
CA GLN A 87 7.15 16.71 5.88
C GLN A 87 6.07 15.64 5.97
N ARG A 88 5.12 15.67 5.04
CA ARG A 88 4.08 14.65 4.88
C ARG A 88 4.36 13.78 3.67
N TYR A 89 4.49 12.48 3.92
CA TYR A 89 4.75 11.47 2.91
C TYR A 89 3.46 10.73 2.57
N VAL A 90 2.89 10.99 1.40
CA VAL A 90 1.64 10.36 0.97
C VAL A 90 1.94 9.06 0.23
N LEU A 91 1.23 8.00 0.58
CA LEU A 91 1.37 6.65 0.04
C LEU A 91 0.02 6.17 -0.48
N ASN A 92 -0.34 6.56 -1.71
CA ASN A 92 -1.57 6.10 -2.33
C ASN A 92 -1.39 4.70 -2.89
N LYS A 93 -2.39 3.85 -2.70
CA LYS A 93 -2.43 2.50 -3.22
C LYS A 93 -2.36 2.50 -4.74
N ARG A 94 -1.53 1.61 -5.29
CA ARG A 94 -1.35 1.35 -6.72
C ARG A 94 -1.55 -0.13 -7.01
N PRO A 95 -1.77 -0.51 -8.28
CA PRO A 95 -1.83 -1.91 -8.68
C PRO A 95 -0.59 -2.71 -8.24
N GLY A 96 -0.77 -4.00 -7.98
CA GLY A 96 0.32 -4.90 -7.59
C GLY A 96 0.82 -4.70 -6.15
N GLY A 97 0.00 -4.14 -5.25
CA GLY A 97 0.36 -3.93 -3.84
C GLY A 97 1.42 -2.84 -3.63
N ARG A 98 1.65 -2.02 -4.65
CA ARG A 98 2.58 -0.88 -4.60
C ARG A 98 1.87 0.32 -4.00
N PHE A 99 2.65 1.25 -3.46
CA PHE A 99 2.13 2.54 -3.01
C PHE A 99 3.02 3.66 -3.56
N SER A 100 2.41 4.78 -3.93
CA SER A 100 3.15 5.97 -4.35
C SER A 100 2.39 7.25 -4.10
N GLY A 101 3.12 8.34 -3.86
CA GLY A 101 2.52 9.65 -3.70
C GLY A 101 3.56 10.74 -3.54
N LYS A 102 3.06 11.96 -3.39
CA LYS A 102 3.88 13.17 -3.25
C LYS A 102 4.35 13.31 -1.81
N THR A 103 5.51 13.94 -1.65
CA THR A 103 6.00 14.43 -0.36
C THR A 103 5.76 15.92 -0.29
N TYR A 104 5.15 16.37 0.81
CA TYR A 104 4.79 17.76 1.04
C TYR A 104 5.63 18.34 2.19
N TYR A 105 5.96 19.62 2.08
CA TYR A 105 6.45 20.45 3.18
C TYR A 105 5.55 21.67 3.28
N GLY A 106 4.63 21.66 4.23
CA GLY A 106 3.48 22.58 4.23
C GLY A 106 2.69 22.50 2.91
N PRO A 107 2.46 23.62 2.20
CA PRO A 107 1.72 23.62 0.93
C PRO A 107 2.56 23.17 -0.28
N PHE A 108 3.88 23.00 -0.13
CA PHE A 108 4.79 22.77 -1.26
C PHE A 108 5.03 21.28 -1.49
N VAL A 109 5.05 20.86 -2.76
CA VAL A 109 5.49 19.53 -3.16
C VAL A 109 7.01 19.54 -3.28
N ILE A 110 7.69 18.80 -2.41
CA ILE A 110 9.16 18.74 -2.37
C ILE A 110 9.70 17.46 -3.01
N GLY A 111 8.82 16.53 -3.37
CA GLY A 111 9.25 15.18 -3.69
C GLY A 111 8.13 14.19 -3.93
N HIS A 112 8.53 12.93 -4.00
CA HIS A 112 7.63 11.80 -4.08
C HIS A 112 8.26 10.57 -3.45
N SER A 113 7.41 9.63 -3.05
CA SER A 113 7.85 8.39 -2.45
C SER A 113 7.07 7.21 -2.99
N THR A 114 7.70 6.04 -2.94
CA THR A 114 7.13 4.78 -3.39
C THR A 114 7.46 3.67 -2.40
N LEU A 115 6.51 2.76 -2.22
CA LEU A 115 6.70 1.48 -1.55
C LEU A 115 6.41 0.38 -2.57
N VAL A 116 7.40 -0.48 -2.79
CA VAL A 116 7.27 -1.64 -3.67
C VAL A 116 7.40 -2.91 -2.83
N PRO A 117 6.43 -3.84 -2.87
CA PRO A 117 6.55 -5.10 -2.15
C PRO A 117 7.86 -5.80 -2.45
N ARG A 118 8.50 -6.33 -1.41
CA ARG A 118 9.70 -7.16 -1.53
C ARG A 118 9.29 -8.59 -1.19
N ARG A 119 9.32 -9.47 -2.19
CA ARG A 119 9.17 -10.92 -2.01
C ARG A 119 10.47 -11.54 -1.58
#